data_AF-A0A7W8NM03-F1
#
_entry.id   AF-A0A7W8NM03-F1
#
_cell.length_a   1.000
_cell.length_b   1.000
_cell.length_c   1.000
_cell.angle_alpha   90.00
_cell.angle_beta   90.00
_cell.angle_gamma   90.00
#
_symmetry.space_group_name_H-M   'P 1'
#
loop_
_entity.id
_entity.type
_entity.pdbx_description
1 polymer ?
#
loop_
_entity_poly.entity_id
_entity_poly.type
_entity_poly.pdbx_seq_one_letter_code
_entity_poly.pdbx_strand_id
1 'polypeptide(L)'
;MNSTLLSTLLRWLKTLSRICGFETADSFPPGHPYARTRWEPAYFDIASDVKPDEIERRLCAAISNTPTVFAYITNPTPRMQRALLNTIHERLRRQPGAGATDLVLLLINAYQSPHISEAVPGLRNLIRETQHEDTNLRVHAVLELLIGTPRGLDVIDMPA
;
A
#
# COMPACT_ATOMS: atom_id res chain seq x y z
N MET A 1 -33.99 17.35 -10.02
CA MET A 1 -33.86 16.49 -8.82
C MET A 1 -33.11 15.23 -9.25
N ASN A 2 -32.02 14.71 -8.67
CA ASN A 2 -31.37 14.97 -7.38
C ASN A 2 -30.05 14.16 -7.31
N SER A 3 -29.12 14.33 -8.27
CA SER A 3 -27.82 13.62 -8.26
C SER A 3 -27.03 13.89 -6.97
N THR A 4 -27.06 15.13 -6.50
CA THR A 4 -26.44 15.57 -5.25
C THR A 4 -27.04 14.88 -4.03
N LEU A 5 -28.37 14.82 -3.93
CA LEU A 5 -29.05 14.17 -2.81
C LEU A 5 -28.84 12.65 -2.77
N LEU A 6 -28.75 11.99 -3.94
CA LEU A 6 -28.37 10.57 -4.01
C LEU A 6 -26.95 10.36 -3.48
N SER A 7 -25.99 11.20 -3.87
CA SER A 7 -24.61 11.12 -3.38
C SER A 7 -24.48 11.41 -1.88
N THR A 8 -25.28 12.35 -1.36
CA THR A 8 -25.34 12.66 0.07
C THR A 8 -25.94 11.51 0.86
N LEU A 9 -27.02 10.92 0.38
CA LEU A 9 -27.70 9.80 1.04
C LEU A 9 -26.83 8.54 1.04
N LEU A 10 -26.15 8.23 -0.06
CA LEU A 10 -25.16 7.15 -0.10
C LEU A 10 -24.00 7.38 0.87
N ARG A 11 -23.54 8.63 1.01
CA ARG A 11 -22.49 8.97 1.98
C ARG A 11 -22.98 8.76 3.42
N TRP A 12 -24.18 9.23 3.74
CA TRP A 12 -24.80 9.02 5.05
C TRP A 12 -25.08 7.55 5.35
N LEU A 13 -25.57 6.79 4.38
CA LEU A 13 -25.80 5.36 4.53
C LEU A 13 -24.49 4.62 4.80
N LYS A 14 -23.41 4.96 4.08
CA LYS A 14 -22.08 4.39 4.30
C LYS A 14 -21.52 4.78 5.67
N THR A 15 -21.76 6.01 6.12
CA THR A 15 -21.39 6.46 7.47
C THR A 15 -22.17 5.72 8.55
N LEU A 16 -23.49 5.55 8.38
CA LEU A 16 -24.34 4.83 9.33
C LEU A 16 -24.02 3.34 9.36
N SER A 17 -23.78 2.72 8.20
CA SER A 17 -23.37 1.31 8.10
C SER A 17 -22.05 1.04 8.83
N ARG A 18 -21.08 1.96 8.72
CA ARG A 18 -19.83 1.91 9.49
C ARG A 18 -20.04 2.11 10.99
N ILE A 19 -20.92 3.02 11.40
CA ILE A 19 -21.24 3.24 12.82
C ILE A 19 -21.95 2.02 13.42
N CYS A 20 -22.75 1.32 12.62
CA CYS A 20 -23.50 0.14 13.05
C CYS A 20 -22.72 -1.19 12.90
N GLY A 21 -21.49 -1.18 12.36
CA GLY A 21 -20.64 -2.38 12.28
C GLY A 21 -21.06 -3.43 11.25
N PHE A 22 -21.96 -3.09 10.31
CA PHE A 22 -22.53 -4.07 9.37
C PHE A 22 -21.68 -4.29 8.10
N GLU A 23 -20.63 -3.48 7.89
CA GLU A 23 -19.75 -3.57 6.73
C GLU A 23 -18.29 -3.83 7.14
N THR A 24 -17.61 -4.67 6.35
CA THR A 24 -16.14 -4.79 6.37
C THR A 24 -15.55 -3.44 5.95
N ALA A 25 -14.61 -2.93 6.73
CA ALA A 25 -13.90 -1.71 6.40
C ALA A 25 -13.20 -1.86 5.05
N ASP A 26 -13.28 -0.81 4.22
CA ASP A 26 -12.64 -0.71 2.90
C ASP A 26 -11.63 0.46 2.82
N SER A 27 -11.48 1.20 3.92
CA SER A 27 -10.64 2.41 4.06
C SER A 27 -10.51 2.81 5.51
N PHE A 28 -9.46 3.59 5.82
CA PHE A 28 -9.36 4.28 7.11
C PHE A 28 -10.51 5.28 7.31
N PRO A 29 -10.87 5.62 8.56
CA PRO A 29 -11.94 6.57 8.84
C PRO A 29 -11.62 7.97 8.28
N PRO A 30 -12.66 8.79 8.00
CA PRO A 30 -12.47 10.18 7.60
C PRO A 30 -11.63 10.96 8.63
N GLY A 31 -10.73 11.82 8.15
CA GLY A 31 -9.82 12.59 9.00
C GLY A 31 -8.51 11.89 9.34
N HIS A 32 -8.37 10.59 9.04
CA HIS A 32 -7.10 9.89 9.17
C HIS A 32 -6.08 10.40 8.12
N PRO A 33 -4.78 10.53 8.44
CA PRO A 33 -3.75 10.95 7.47
C PRO A 33 -3.74 10.10 6.20
N TYR A 34 -4.07 8.81 6.34
CA TYR A 34 -4.13 7.85 5.24
C TYR A 34 -5.56 7.53 4.78
N ALA A 35 -6.54 8.42 4.95
CA ALA A 35 -7.94 8.18 4.54
C ALA A 35 -8.14 7.86 3.03
N ARG A 36 -7.11 8.10 2.20
CA ARG A 36 -7.09 7.75 0.77
C ARG A 36 -6.70 6.30 0.51
N THR A 37 -6.15 5.60 1.49
CA THR A 37 -5.84 4.18 1.39
C THR A 37 -7.14 3.39 1.34
N ARG A 38 -7.25 2.55 0.32
CA ARG A 38 -8.38 1.65 0.07
C ARG A 38 -7.86 0.23 -0.05
N TRP A 39 -8.65 -0.73 0.37
CA TRP A 39 -8.35 -2.13 0.15
C TRP A 39 -9.61 -2.90 -0.21
N GLU A 40 -9.44 -4.03 -0.88
CA GLU A 40 -10.56 -4.88 -1.27
C GLU A 40 -11.00 -5.80 -0.12
N PRO A 41 -12.24 -5.68 0.38
CA PRO A 41 -12.71 -6.44 1.55
C PRO A 41 -12.64 -7.96 1.39
N ALA A 42 -12.71 -8.47 0.14
CA ALA A 42 -12.60 -9.90 -0.14
C ALA A 42 -11.24 -10.50 0.27
N TYR A 43 -10.18 -9.69 0.30
CA TYR A 43 -8.83 -10.09 0.70
C TYR A 43 -8.48 -9.66 2.13
N PHE A 44 -9.24 -8.73 2.70
CA PHE A 44 -9.00 -8.15 4.03
C PHE A 44 -10.31 -8.05 4.81
N ASP A 45 -10.63 -9.11 5.54
CA ASP A 45 -11.79 -9.14 6.41
C ASP A 45 -11.49 -8.39 7.73
N ILE A 46 -11.74 -7.08 7.71
CA ILE A 46 -11.55 -6.17 8.85
C ILE A 46 -12.90 -5.54 9.19
N ALA A 47 -13.40 -5.76 10.39
CA ALA A 47 -14.63 -5.12 10.85
C ALA A 47 -14.49 -3.58 10.92
N SER A 48 -15.58 -2.85 10.66
CA SER A 48 -15.59 -1.38 10.58
C SER A 48 -15.39 -0.64 11.91
N ASP A 49 -15.57 -1.32 13.03
CA ASP A 49 -15.36 -0.82 14.39
C ASP A 49 -13.90 -0.92 14.86
N VAL A 50 -13.03 -1.55 14.06
CA VAL A 50 -11.61 -1.70 14.37
C VAL A 50 -10.89 -0.35 14.32
N LYS A 51 -10.08 -0.07 15.35
CA LYS A 51 -9.28 1.16 15.45
C LYS A 51 -8.28 1.29 14.29
N PRO A 52 -7.99 2.50 13.77
CA PRO A 52 -7.09 2.70 12.63
C PRO A 52 -5.71 2.02 12.76
N ASP A 53 -5.07 2.13 13.93
CA ASP A 53 -3.76 1.50 14.16
C ASP A 53 -3.82 -0.03 14.04
N GLU A 54 -4.93 -0.62 14.49
CA GLU A 54 -5.16 -2.06 14.41
C GLU A 54 -5.47 -2.49 12.97
N ILE A 55 -6.21 -1.67 12.21
CA ILE A 55 -6.41 -1.88 10.77
C ILE A 55 -5.05 -1.92 10.07
N GLU A 56 -4.20 -0.92 10.28
CA GLU A 56 -2.88 -0.85 9.63
C GLU A 56 -2.00 -2.02 10.04
N ARG A 57 -2.00 -2.40 11.32
CA ARG A 57 -1.26 -3.57 11.81
C ARG A 57 -1.69 -4.86 11.12
N ARG A 58 -3.00 -5.09 10.96
CA ARG A 58 -3.54 -6.27 10.27
C ARG A 58 -3.17 -6.29 8.80
N LEU A 59 -3.27 -5.15 8.12
CA LEU A 59 -2.87 -5.03 6.72
C LEU A 59 -1.37 -5.31 6.54
N CYS A 60 -0.50 -4.73 7.38
CA CYS A 60 0.94 -5.02 7.36
C CYS A 60 1.22 -6.52 7.62
N ALA A 61 0.54 -7.14 8.59
CA ALA A 61 0.69 -8.57 8.87
C ALA A 61 0.25 -9.44 7.67
N ALA A 62 -0.86 -9.09 7.02
CA ALA A 62 -1.33 -9.77 5.82
C ALA A 62 -0.32 -9.66 4.66
N ILE A 63 0.28 -8.48 4.44
CA ILE A 63 1.33 -8.28 3.43
C ILE A 63 2.57 -9.13 3.76
N SER A 64 3.00 -9.18 5.02
CA SER A 64 4.15 -9.99 5.42
C SER A 64 3.91 -11.49 5.24
N ASN A 65 2.68 -11.97 5.50
CA ASN A 65 2.31 -13.38 5.37
C ASN A 65 2.04 -13.78 3.91
N THR A 66 1.39 -12.91 3.14
CA THR A 66 0.99 -13.16 1.75
C THR A 66 1.22 -11.92 0.90
N PRO A 67 2.45 -11.68 0.43
CA PRO A 67 2.84 -10.41 -0.21
C PRO A 67 2.02 -10.00 -1.43
N THR A 68 1.44 -10.97 -2.15
CA THR A 68 0.63 -10.71 -3.34
C THR A 68 -0.67 -9.96 -3.04
N VAL A 69 -1.16 -9.97 -1.80
CA VAL A 69 -2.36 -9.20 -1.41
C VAL A 69 -2.16 -7.69 -1.52
N PHE A 70 -0.91 -7.24 -1.60
CA PHE A 70 -0.57 -5.83 -1.83
C PHE A 70 -1.18 -5.29 -3.14
N ALA A 71 -1.41 -6.16 -4.14
CA ALA A 71 -2.09 -5.79 -5.39
C ALA A 71 -3.51 -5.22 -5.16
N TYR A 72 -4.17 -5.61 -4.07
CA TYR A 72 -5.54 -5.21 -3.74
C TYR A 72 -5.60 -4.01 -2.79
N ILE A 73 -4.49 -3.27 -2.63
CA ILE A 73 -4.40 -2.06 -1.83
C ILE A 73 -4.11 -0.87 -2.75
N THR A 74 -5.00 0.12 -2.74
CA THR A 74 -4.79 1.39 -3.42
C THR A 74 -4.26 2.43 -2.43
N ASN A 75 -3.24 3.19 -2.83
CA ASN A 75 -2.54 4.18 -1.98
C ASN A 75 -2.02 3.59 -0.65
N PRO A 76 -1.20 2.52 -0.66
CA PRO A 76 -0.66 1.89 0.55
C PRO A 76 0.11 2.89 1.41
N THR A 77 -0.02 2.78 2.74
CA THR A 77 0.70 3.62 3.70
C THR A 77 2.21 3.32 3.65
N PRO A 78 3.07 4.24 4.15
CA PRO A 78 4.50 3.96 4.26
C PRO A 78 4.81 2.66 5.02
N ARG A 79 4.05 2.33 6.07
CA ARG A 79 4.24 1.08 6.83
C ARG A 79 3.86 -0.16 6.01
N MET A 80 2.81 -0.10 5.19
CA MET A 80 2.46 -1.19 4.27
C MET A 80 3.54 -1.40 3.20
N GLN A 81 4.09 -0.32 2.66
CA GLN A 81 5.20 -0.39 1.69
C GLN A 81 6.44 -1.02 2.33
N ARG A 82 6.80 -0.62 3.55
CA ARG A 82 7.89 -1.22 4.33
C ARG A 82 7.68 -2.72 4.57
N ALA A 83 6.45 -3.15 4.87
CA ALA A 83 6.14 -4.56 5.02
C ALA A 83 6.42 -5.35 3.72
N LEU A 84 6.07 -4.82 2.55
CA LEU A 84 6.39 -5.44 1.26
C LEU A 84 7.92 -5.44 1.00
N LEU A 85 8.59 -4.31 1.24
CA LEU A 85 10.03 -4.14 1.04
C LEU A 85 10.85 -5.12 1.90
N ASN A 86 10.47 -5.31 3.15
CA ASN A 86 11.10 -6.30 4.03
C ASN A 86 11.02 -7.71 3.44
N THR A 87 9.88 -8.07 2.84
CA THR A 87 9.73 -9.37 2.17
C THR A 87 10.56 -9.46 0.89
N ILE A 88 10.64 -8.39 0.10
CA ILE A 88 11.54 -8.29 -1.07
C ILE A 88 12.98 -8.55 -0.65
N HIS A 89 13.48 -7.82 0.36
CA HIS A 89 14.85 -7.97 0.86
C HIS A 89 15.14 -9.36 1.40
N GLU A 90 14.17 -9.99 2.06
CA GLU A 90 14.32 -11.34 2.58
C GLU A 90 14.35 -12.38 1.46
N ARG A 91 13.54 -12.22 0.39
CA ARG A 91 13.61 -13.09 -0.79
C ARG A 91 14.93 -12.93 -1.54
N LEU A 92 15.41 -11.70 -1.75
CA LEU A 92 16.69 -11.43 -2.40
C LEU A 92 17.87 -12.04 -1.64
N ARG A 93 17.81 -12.06 -0.30
CA ARG A 93 18.82 -12.73 0.54
C ARG A 93 18.85 -14.24 0.33
N ARG A 94 17.68 -14.87 0.16
CA ARG A 94 17.58 -16.33 -0.05
C ARG A 94 17.91 -16.75 -1.47
N GLN A 95 17.57 -15.91 -2.46
CA GLN A 95 17.73 -16.19 -3.89
C GLN A 95 18.27 -14.95 -4.63
N PRO A 96 19.60 -14.78 -4.66
CA PRO A 96 20.24 -13.72 -5.43
C PRO A 96 19.98 -13.92 -6.93
N GLY A 97 19.42 -12.90 -7.61
CA GLY A 97 19.34 -12.86 -9.08
C GLY A 97 17.93 -12.70 -9.70
N ALA A 98 16.85 -13.08 -9.00
CA ALA A 98 15.47 -12.87 -9.51
C ALA A 98 14.35 -13.05 -8.47
N GLY A 99 14.65 -13.34 -7.19
CA GLY A 99 13.68 -13.89 -6.24
C GLY A 99 12.50 -12.98 -5.84
N ALA A 100 12.41 -11.75 -6.34
CA ALA A 100 11.39 -10.77 -5.92
C ALA A 100 10.82 -9.91 -7.06
N THR A 101 11.01 -10.30 -8.33
CA THR A 101 10.53 -9.56 -9.51
C THR A 101 9.02 -9.29 -9.45
N ASP A 102 8.24 -10.28 -9.03
CA ASP A 102 6.79 -10.18 -8.83
C ASP A 102 6.42 -9.09 -7.82
N LEU A 103 7.10 -9.06 -6.67
CA LEU A 103 6.83 -8.10 -5.60
C LEU A 103 7.28 -6.69 -5.95
N VAL A 104 8.37 -6.56 -6.70
CA VAL A 104 8.82 -5.26 -7.22
C VAL A 104 7.82 -4.70 -8.21
N LEU A 105 7.21 -5.54 -9.06
CA LEU A 105 6.17 -5.09 -9.98
C LEU A 105 4.94 -4.55 -9.22
N LEU A 106 4.56 -5.17 -8.11
CA LEU A 106 3.49 -4.66 -7.23
C LEU A 106 3.82 -3.26 -6.67
N LEU A 107 5.08 -3.06 -6.25
CA LEU A 107 5.56 -1.78 -5.76
C LEU A 107 5.54 -0.71 -6.86
N ILE A 108 6.03 -1.04 -8.07
CA ILE A 108 6.01 -0.15 -9.24
C ILE A 108 4.57 0.28 -9.55
N ASN A 109 3.64 -0.66 -9.60
CA ASN A 109 2.23 -0.40 -9.90
C ASN A 109 1.59 0.52 -8.86
N ALA A 110 1.87 0.31 -7.57
CA ALA A 110 1.37 1.21 -6.54
C ALA A 110 1.86 2.65 -6.78
N TYR A 111 3.15 2.85 -7.05
CA TYR A 111 3.79 4.16 -7.21
C TYR A 111 3.30 4.98 -8.42
N GLN A 112 2.52 4.39 -9.32
CA GLN A 112 1.78 5.12 -10.36
C GLN A 112 0.79 6.13 -9.75
N SER A 113 0.32 5.90 -8.53
CA SER A 113 -0.50 6.86 -7.83
C SER A 113 0.32 8.08 -7.36
N PRO A 114 -0.11 9.31 -7.67
CA PRO A 114 0.51 10.54 -7.17
C PRO A 114 0.24 10.77 -5.68
N HIS A 115 -0.67 10.00 -5.07
CA HIS A 115 -1.09 10.17 -3.67
C HIS A 115 -0.31 9.30 -2.67
N ILE A 116 0.63 8.49 -3.15
CA ILE A 116 1.47 7.66 -2.29
C ILE A 116 2.62 8.48 -1.72
N SER A 117 2.74 8.46 -0.39
CA SER A 117 3.96 8.92 0.29
C SER A 117 5.08 7.90 0.06
N GLU A 118 6.25 8.40 -0.34
CA GLU A 118 7.41 7.57 -0.65
C GLU A 118 8.04 7.01 0.63
N ALA A 119 8.26 5.69 0.67
CA ALA A 119 8.91 5.01 1.79
C ALA A 119 10.43 4.83 1.57
N VAL A 120 10.87 4.80 0.31
CA VAL A 120 12.28 4.64 -0.08
C VAL A 120 12.70 5.85 -0.91
N PRO A 121 13.63 6.69 -0.42
CA PRO A 121 14.05 7.87 -1.15
C PRO A 121 14.52 7.56 -2.58
N GLY A 122 14.00 8.28 -3.55
CA GLY A 122 14.42 8.18 -4.96
C GLY A 122 13.72 7.07 -5.76
N LEU A 123 12.96 6.19 -5.12
CA LEU A 123 12.22 5.12 -5.79
C LEU A 123 11.21 5.66 -6.80
N ARG A 124 10.45 6.69 -6.43
CA ARG A 124 9.48 7.37 -7.30
C ARG A 124 10.15 8.00 -8.51
N ASN A 125 11.32 8.62 -8.32
CA ASN A 125 12.07 9.23 -9.41
C ASN A 125 12.57 8.16 -10.38
N LEU A 126 13.14 7.08 -9.87
CA LEU A 126 13.59 5.95 -10.68
C LEU A 126 12.45 5.30 -11.48
N ILE A 127 11.29 5.08 -10.85
CA ILE A 127 10.11 4.51 -11.53
C ILE A 127 9.63 5.42 -12.66
N ARG A 128 9.71 6.74 -12.47
CA ARG A 128 9.32 7.74 -13.48
C ARG A 128 10.34 7.82 -14.61
N GLU A 129 11.64 7.82 -14.31
CA GLU A 129 12.72 7.89 -15.30
C GLU A 129 12.72 6.67 -16.22
N THR A 130 12.44 5.50 -15.64
CA THR A 130 12.40 4.23 -16.38
C THR A 130 11.03 3.93 -17.00
N GLN A 131 10.05 4.83 -16.96
CA GLN A 131 8.68 4.53 -17.41
C GLN A 131 8.56 4.12 -18.90
N HIS A 132 9.54 4.50 -19.72
CA HIS A 132 9.59 4.22 -21.16
C HIS A 132 10.30 2.89 -21.49
N GLU A 133 10.95 2.28 -20.51
CA GLU A 133 11.72 1.05 -20.67
C GLU A 133 10.83 -0.20 -20.64
N ASP A 134 11.35 -1.32 -21.12
CA ASP A 134 10.69 -2.62 -20.96
C ASP A 134 10.46 -2.97 -19.48
N THR A 135 9.37 -3.68 -19.18
CA THR A 135 9.01 -4.04 -17.81
C THR A 135 10.13 -4.76 -17.08
N ASN A 136 10.88 -5.65 -17.75
CA ASN A 136 11.98 -6.36 -17.10
C ASN A 136 13.14 -5.42 -16.75
N LEU A 137 13.50 -4.50 -17.65
CA LEU A 137 14.54 -3.50 -17.40
C LEU A 137 14.16 -2.58 -16.23
N ARG A 138 12.90 -2.16 -16.16
CA ARG A 138 12.36 -1.36 -15.06
C ARG A 138 12.46 -2.09 -13.72
N VAL A 139 12.06 -3.35 -13.69
CA VAL A 139 12.13 -4.17 -12.47
C VAL A 139 13.58 -4.38 -12.04
N HIS A 140 14.49 -4.64 -12.98
CA HIS A 140 15.91 -4.79 -12.68
C HIS A 140 16.52 -3.50 -12.10
N ALA A 141 16.21 -2.33 -12.66
CA ALA A 141 16.68 -1.05 -12.14
C ALA A 141 16.20 -0.81 -10.70
N VAL A 142 14.93 -1.10 -10.39
CA VAL A 142 14.40 -0.99 -9.03
C VAL A 142 15.04 -2.01 -8.09
N LEU A 143 15.26 -3.25 -8.54
CA LEU A 143 15.97 -4.26 -7.76
C LEU A 143 17.39 -3.81 -7.39
N GLU A 144 18.11 -3.20 -8.33
CA GLU A 144 19.46 -2.66 -8.10
C GLU A 144 19.46 -1.57 -7.03
N LEU A 145 18.52 -0.62 -7.10
CA LEU A 145 18.32 0.40 -6.05
C LEU A 145 18.07 -0.25 -4.68
N LEU A 146 17.19 -1.27 -4.63
CA LEU A 146 16.82 -1.93 -3.39
C LEU A 146 17.95 -2.78 -2.78
N ILE A 147 18.86 -3.32 -3.61
CA ILE A 147 20.07 -4.00 -3.15
C ILE A 147 21.06 -3.00 -2.55
N GLY A 148 21.21 -1.83 -3.18
CA GLY A 148 22.11 -0.77 -2.72
C GLY A 148 21.61 0.02 -1.49
N THR A 149 20.33 -0.11 -1.13
CA THR A 149 19.73 0.62 0.00
C THR A 149 19.94 -0.14 1.32
N PRO A 150 20.67 0.42 2.31
CA PRO A 150 20.83 -0.21 3.62
C PRO A 150 19.48 -0.47 4.32
N ARG A 151 19.33 -1.65 4.94
CA ARG A 151 18.21 -1.94 5.84
C ARG A 151 18.21 -0.91 6.97
N GLY A 152 17.09 -0.26 7.23
CA GLY A 152 16.96 0.67 8.35
C GLY A 152 17.10 2.17 8.03
N LEU A 153 17.08 2.59 6.76
CA LEU A 153 16.77 3.99 6.38
C LEU A 153 15.29 4.36 6.61
N ASP A 154 14.63 3.62 7.51
CA ASP A 154 13.29 3.81 8.06
C ASP A 154 13.20 4.98 9.06
N VAL A 155 14.17 5.91 9.05
CA VAL A 155 14.11 7.15 9.84
C VAL A 155 13.67 8.31 8.95
N ILE A 156 12.43 8.22 8.47
CA ILE A 156 11.59 9.43 8.47
C ILE A 156 10.42 9.05 9.37
N ASP A 157 10.68 9.17 10.68
CA ASP A 157 9.66 9.61 11.61
C ASP A 157 9.16 10.95 11.09
N MET A 158 7.97 10.97 10.52
CA MET A 158 7.24 12.21 10.36
C MET A 158 6.44 12.38 11.65
N PRO A 159 6.57 13.51 12.36
CA PRO A 159 6.06 13.68 13.71
C PRO A 159 4.53 13.61 13.75
N ALA A 160 4.04 13.24 14.93
CA ALA A 160 2.65 13.08 15.34
C ALA A 160 1.71 14.22 14.94
#